data_AF-A0A4Z0R862-F1
#
_entry.id   AF-A0A4Z0R862-F1
#
_cell.length_a   1.000
_cell.length_b   1.000
_cell.length_c   1.000
_cell.angle_alpha   90.00
_cell.angle_beta   90.00
_cell.angle_gamma   90.00
#
_symmetry.space_group_name_H-M   'P 1'
#
loop_
_entity.id
_entity.type
_entity.pdbx_description
1 polymer ?
#
loop_
_entity_poly.entity_id
_entity_poly.type
_entity_poly.pdbx_seq_one_letter_code
_entity_poly.pdbx_strand_id
1 'polypeptide(L)'
;MQNKLCGYIVDVSGHGVATALQTATFKMMLDNVLLNGKKIEEDAIQNINHKVMDYLYEDSFVALLYFEFDLQAGVLKLISAGITLFLVAKPQECSLVPISGCYLGIVDVPEIEIVTIPIKTGEIYCMMSDGASDLIESQGISMQRSAAEYKRWLEKLSESPDRNDDFSVICIEIINGNKETGELDIKNDKDLEHAQVFISEFLERNAPSHAPTLEVAINEAMNNGFYAGGRVHIRLRQMGDTLIIRVKDDGPGFDTKVVNLQPKNEMNTEEFDELLEAEGGRGVLLMRTFCDKVIFNAKGNEVLLMKKLVR
;
A
#
# COMPACT_ATOMS: atom_id res chain seq x y z
N MET A 1 -2.83 16.54 9.36
CA MET A 1 -3.04 15.09 9.16
C MET A 1 -1.86 14.40 9.81
N GLN A 2 -2.13 13.40 10.66
CA GLN A 2 -1.07 12.70 11.39
C GLN A 2 -0.43 11.70 10.40
N ASN A 3 0.75 12.03 9.86
CA ASN A 3 1.52 11.16 8.95
C ASN A 3 2.26 10.04 9.72
N LYS A 4 1.63 9.54 10.78
CA LYS A 4 2.19 8.51 11.65
C LYS A 4 1.30 7.29 11.66
N LEU A 5 1.91 6.12 11.51
CA LEU A 5 1.29 4.83 11.74
C LEU A 5 2.00 4.18 12.93
N CYS A 6 1.26 3.85 13.98
CA CYS A 6 1.82 3.19 15.16
C CYS A 6 1.01 1.94 15.50
N GLY A 7 1.65 1.03 16.23
CA GLY A 7 1.06 -0.20 16.70
C GLY A 7 2.03 -0.93 17.61
N TYR A 8 1.64 -2.10 18.08
CA TYR A 8 2.50 -2.95 18.90
C TYR A 8 2.15 -4.42 18.71
N ILE A 9 3.10 -5.29 19.04
CA ILE A 9 2.88 -6.71 19.31
C ILE A 9 3.10 -6.94 20.79
N VAL A 10 2.23 -7.73 21.40
CA VAL A 10 2.31 -8.10 22.81
C VAL A 10 2.15 -9.60 22.92
N ASP A 11 2.98 -10.21 23.75
CA ASP A 11 2.86 -11.59 24.19
C ASP A 11 2.86 -11.65 25.72
N VAL A 12 1.95 -12.44 26.29
CA VAL A 12 1.79 -12.54 27.74
C VAL A 12 2.05 -13.99 28.12
N SER A 13 3.04 -14.20 28.99
CA SER A 13 3.43 -15.55 29.40
C SER A 13 2.25 -16.30 30.04
N GLY A 14 2.14 -17.59 29.73
CA GLY A 14 1.12 -18.49 30.27
C GLY A 14 0.19 -19.03 29.17
N HIS A 15 -0.81 -19.81 29.55
CA HIS A 15 -1.74 -20.40 28.59
C HIS A 15 -3.17 -20.52 29.14
N GLY A 16 -4.14 -20.51 28.22
CA GLY A 16 -5.55 -20.76 28.54
C GLY A 16 -6.34 -19.51 28.93
N VAL A 17 -7.47 -19.71 29.59
CA VAL A 17 -8.51 -18.67 29.80
C VAL A 17 -8.03 -17.52 30.70
N ALA A 18 -7.20 -17.83 31.70
CA ALA A 18 -6.66 -16.81 32.62
C ALA A 18 -5.72 -15.83 31.88
N THR A 19 -4.79 -16.36 31.09
CA THR A 19 -3.89 -15.56 30.24
C THR A 19 -4.66 -14.74 29.23
N ALA A 20 -5.68 -15.31 28.58
CA ALA A 20 -6.52 -14.56 27.64
C ALA A 20 -7.22 -13.34 28.27
N LEU A 21 -7.68 -13.45 29.53
CA LEU A 21 -8.28 -12.33 30.26
C LEU A 21 -7.25 -11.26 30.64
N GLN A 22 -6.04 -11.68 31.03
CA GLN A 22 -4.92 -10.78 31.30
C GLN A 22 -4.52 -10.04 30.02
N THR A 23 -4.32 -10.74 28.91
CA THR A 23 -4.00 -10.15 27.60
C THR A 23 -5.04 -9.11 27.18
N ALA A 24 -6.34 -9.38 27.37
CA ALA A 24 -7.38 -8.40 27.08
C ALA A 24 -7.28 -7.14 27.95
N THR A 25 -6.97 -7.30 29.24
CA THR A 25 -6.79 -6.19 30.19
C THR A 25 -5.56 -5.36 29.81
N PHE A 26 -4.43 -6.00 29.50
CA PHE A 26 -3.21 -5.33 29.06
C PHE A 26 -3.40 -4.64 27.73
N LYS A 27 -4.07 -5.27 26.77
CA LYS A 27 -4.42 -4.63 25.50
C LYS A 27 -5.13 -3.30 25.71
N MET A 28 -6.15 -3.24 26.57
CA MET A 28 -6.85 -1.98 26.87
C MET A 28 -5.92 -0.92 27.50
N MET A 29 -5.02 -1.34 28.39
CA MET A 29 -4.04 -0.46 29.01
C MET A 29 -3.01 0.07 27.99
N LEU A 30 -2.47 -0.82 27.16
CA LEU A 30 -1.52 -0.51 26.10
C LEU A 30 -2.14 0.41 25.06
N ASP A 31 -3.38 0.15 24.63
CA ASP A 31 -4.11 1.02 23.70
C ASP A 31 -4.22 2.46 24.25
N ASN A 32 -4.48 2.61 25.56
CA ASN A 32 -4.56 3.92 26.22
C ASN A 32 -3.21 4.62 26.32
N VAL A 33 -2.12 3.89 26.60
CA VAL A 33 -0.80 4.49 26.79
C VAL A 33 -0.09 4.72 25.45
N LEU A 34 -0.09 3.72 24.57
CA LEU A 34 0.72 3.66 23.35
C LEU A 34 0.01 4.23 22.11
N LEU A 35 -1.32 4.19 22.05
CA LEU A 35 -2.08 4.59 20.85
C LEU A 35 -2.88 5.89 21.05
N ASN A 36 -2.55 6.70 22.06
CA ASN A 36 -3.23 7.97 22.36
C ASN A 36 -2.75 9.18 21.54
N GLY A 37 -1.84 8.96 20.57
CA GLY A 37 -1.30 9.99 19.70
C GLY A 37 -0.19 10.86 20.31
N LYS A 38 0.22 10.61 21.56
CA LYS A 38 1.40 11.24 22.18
C LYS A 38 2.67 10.51 21.76
N LYS A 39 3.80 11.21 21.88
CA LYS A 39 5.13 10.62 21.71
C LYS A 39 5.37 9.61 22.83
N ILE A 40 5.73 8.39 22.47
CA ILE A 40 6.08 7.33 23.43
C ILE A 40 7.58 7.40 23.71
N GLU A 41 7.95 7.53 24.98
CA GLU A 41 9.33 7.50 25.46
C GLU A 41 9.50 6.41 26.52
N GLU A 42 10.70 6.30 27.10
CA GLU A 42 11.04 5.26 28.06
C GLU A 42 10.14 5.32 29.32
N ASP A 43 9.77 6.51 29.77
CA ASP A 43 8.88 6.73 30.92
C ASP A 43 7.51 6.06 30.74
N ALA A 44 6.98 6.06 29.52
CA ALA A 44 5.72 5.40 29.20
C ALA A 44 5.84 3.88 29.38
N ILE A 45 6.95 3.28 28.98
CA ILE A 45 7.21 1.84 29.15
C ILE A 45 7.47 1.50 30.62
N GLN A 46 8.20 2.33 31.35
CA GLN A 46 8.39 2.17 32.80
C GLN A 46 7.04 2.21 33.55
N ASN A 47 6.14 3.12 33.16
CA ASN A 47 4.78 3.17 33.72
C ASN A 47 3.95 1.92 33.36
N ILE A 48 4.17 1.34 32.17
CA ILE A 48 3.57 0.06 31.80
C ILE A 48 4.13 -1.05 32.68
N ASN A 49 5.45 -1.12 32.87
CA ASN A 49 6.11 -2.13 33.70
C ASN A 49 5.56 -2.17 35.13
N HIS A 50 5.48 -1.02 35.79
CA HIS A 50 4.92 -0.94 37.15
C HIS A 50 3.50 -1.47 37.23
N LYS A 51 2.64 -1.11 36.27
CA LYS A 51 1.27 -1.63 36.22
C LYS A 51 1.25 -3.13 35.94
N VAL A 52 2.12 -3.63 35.06
CA VAL A 52 2.25 -5.07 34.80
C VAL A 52 2.57 -5.80 36.11
N MET A 53 3.54 -5.31 36.89
CA MET A 53 3.89 -5.89 38.21
C MET A 53 2.75 -5.81 39.24
N ASP A 54 1.95 -4.74 39.21
CA ASP A 54 0.79 -4.59 40.12
C ASP A 54 -0.37 -5.55 39.79
N TYR A 55 -0.53 -5.93 38.51
CA TYR A 55 -1.70 -6.67 38.02
C TYR A 55 -1.44 -8.14 37.65
N LEU A 56 -0.20 -8.50 37.33
CA LEU A 56 0.15 -9.89 37.02
C LEU A 56 0.31 -10.74 38.28
N TYR A 57 -0.05 -12.02 38.15
CA TYR A 57 0.24 -13.03 39.17
C TYR A 57 1.76 -13.28 39.24
N GLU A 58 2.22 -13.80 40.38
CA GLU A 58 3.58 -14.30 40.55
C GLU A 58 3.96 -15.20 39.35
N ASP A 59 5.13 -14.94 38.76
CA ASP A 59 5.73 -15.62 37.60
C ASP A 59 5.16 -15.31 36.20
N SER A 60 4.26 -14.33 36.05
CA SER A 60 3.83 -13.85 34.73
C SER A 60 4.63 -12.62 34.26
N PHE A 61 4.96 -12.57 32.97
CA PHE A 61 5.68 -11.48 32.32
C PHE A 61 5.11 -11.19 30.93
N VAL A 62 5.49 -10.04 30.36
CA VAL A 62 4.99 -9.56 29.07
C VAL A 62 6.15 -9.24 28.15
N ALA A 63 6.09 -9.77 26.93
CA ALA A 63 6.89 -9.35 25.79
C ALA A 63 6.13 -8.26 25.01
N LEU A 64 6.81 -7.18 24.63
CA LEU A 64 6.23 -6.05 23.92
C LEU A 64 7.21 -5.56 22.85
N LEU A 65 6.70 -5.29 21.65
CA LEU A 65 7.37 -4.53 20.62
C LEU A 65 6.43 -3.43 20.12
N TYR A 66 6.73 -2.19 20.46
CA TYR A 66 6.05 -1.02 19.91
C TYR A 66 6.75 -0.54 18.64
N PHE A 67 5.98 -0.12 17.64
CA PHE A 67 6.48 0.48 16.42
C PHE A 67 5.75 1.78 16.06
N GLU A 68 6.48 2.73 15.50
CA GLU A 68 5.95 3.99 14.98
C GLU A 68 6.66 4.37 13.68
N PHE A 69 5.93 4.32 12.58
CA PHE A 69 6.36 4.87 11.30
C PHE A 69 6.00 6.36 11.25
N ASP A 70 7.01 7.21 11.21
CA ASP A 70 6.86 8.63 10.86
C ASP A 70 7.15 8.79 9.37
N LEU A 71 6.08 8.79 8.57
CA LEU A 71 6.18 8.84 7.10
C LEU A 71 6.65 10.22 6.60
N GLN A 72 6.56 11.26 7.43
CA GLN A 72 7.07 12.57 7.09
C GLN A 72 8.57 12.66 7.35
N ALA A 73 9.04 12.13 8.47
CA ALA A 73 10.46 12.07 8.79
C ALA A 73 11.20 10.94 8.05
N GLY A 74 10.48 9.96 7.50
CA GLY A 74 11.07 8.82 6.80
C GLY A 74 11.79 7.87 7.75
N VAL A 75 11.22 7.63 8.93
CA VAL A 75 11.82 6.76 9.95
C VAL A 75 10.81 5.81 10.57
N LEU A 76 11.31 4.65 10.99
CA LEU A 76 10.63 3.68 11.85
C LEU A 76 11.31 3.74 13.22
N LYS A 77 10.54 4.08 14.25
CA LYS A 77 10.92 3.94 15.65
C LYS A 77 10.41 2.62 16.19
N LEU A 78 11.28 1.86 16.85
CA LEU A 78 10.95 0.63 17.56
C LEU A 78 11.30 0.79 19.04
N ILE A 79 10.48 0.20 19.91
CA ILE A 79 10.76 0.07 21.34
C ILE A 79 10.51 -1.38 21.73
N SER A 80 11.55 -2.09 22.16
CA SER A 80 11.46 -3.51 22.55
C SER A 80 11.54 -3.68 24.06
N ALA A 81 10.68 -4.56 24.57
CA ALA A 81 10.73 -5.13 25.91
C ALA A 81 10.38 -6.62 25.83
N GLY A 82 11.37 -7.48 25.57
CA GLY A 82 11.22 -8.94 25.54
C GLY A 82 11.05 -9.56 24.14
N ILE A 83 10.60 -8.80 23.12
CA ILE A 83 10.57 -9.28 21.73
C ILE A 83 11.86 -8.86 21.02
N THR A 84 12.72 -9.83 20.70
CA THR A 84 14.11 -9.53 20.35
C THR A 84 14.44 -9.56 18.87
N LEU A 85 13.48 -9.87 18.00
CA LEU A 85 13.70 -9.98 16.56
C LEU A 85 12.57 -9.31 15.77
N PHE A 86 12.94 -8.66 14.68
CA PHE A 86 12.02 -8.23 13.63
C PHE A 86 12.65 -8.49 12.27
N LEU A 87 11.84 -8.59 11.23
CA LEU A 87 12.32 -8.84 9.87
C LEU A 87 12.33 -7.55 9.06
N VAL A 88 13.43 -7.33 8.34
CA VAL A 88 13.53 -6.29 7.32
C VAL A 88 13.80 -6.95 5.98
N ALA A 89 12.91 -6.69 5.03
CA ALA A 89 13.05 -7.11 3.65
C ALA A 89 13.23 -5.88 2.76
N LYS A 90 14.42 -5.75 2.19
CA LYS A 90 14.75 -4.78 1.15
C LYS A 90 14.66 -5.45 -0.23
N PRO A 91 14.69 -4.70 -1.34
CA PRO A 91 14.50 -5.28 -2.68
C PRO A 91 15.48 -6.40 -3.08
N GLN A 92 16.65 -6.50 -2.42
CA GLN A 92 17.68 -7.49 -2.75
C GLN A 92 18.17 -8.31 -1.54
N GLU A 93 17.66 -8.03 -0.34
CA GLU A 93 18.09 -8.71 0.89
C GLU A 93 16.95 -8.82 1.89
N CYS A 94 16.98 -9.87 2.69
CA CYS A 94 16.03 -10.08 3.77
C CYS A 94 16.79 -10.61 4.98
N SER A 95 16.56 -10.02 6.15
CA SER A 95 17.24 -10.40 7.39
C SER A 95 16.33 -10.27 8.60
N LEU A 96 16.58 -11.14 9.59
CA LEU A 96 16.14 -10.90 10.96
C LEU A 96 17.14 -9.94 11.62
N VAL A 97 16.61 -8.88 12.21
CA VAL A 97 17.37 -7.82 12.86
C VAL A 97 17.15 -7.94 14.37
N PRO A 98 18.22 -8.10 15.16
CA PRO A 98 18.12 -8.15 16.61
C PRO A 98 17.78 -6.78 17.18
N ILE A 99 16.95 -6.77 18.22
CA ILE A 99 16.66 -5.64 19.09
C ILE A 99 16.62 -6.17 20.53
N SER A 100 17.16 -5.43 21.48
CA SER A 100 17.31 -5.82 22.88
C SER A 100 16.16 -5.24 23.71
N GLY A 101 15.80 -5.94 24.77
CA GLY A 101 14.82 -5.44 25.72
C GLY A 101 14.46 -6.52 26.72
N CYS A 102 14.41 -6.16 28.00
CA CYS A 102 13.97 -7.06 29.05
C CYS A 102 12.43 -7.19 29.01
N TYR A 103 11.91 -8.37 29.37
CA TYR A 103 10.47 -8.55 29.58
C TYR A 103 9.95 -7.60 30.65
N LEU A 104 8.71 -7.16 30.48
CA LEU A 104 8.00 -6.39 31.50
C LEU A 104 7.45 -7.31 32.58
N GLY A 105 7.45 -6.84 33.83
CA GLY A 105 6.93 -7.58 34.98
C GLY A 105 7.97 -8.40 35.75
N ILE A 106 9.20 -8.52 35.26
CA ILE A 106 10.25 -9.34 35.92
C ILE A 106 11.10 -8.52 36.90
N VAL A 107 11.51 -7.32 36.51
CA VAL A 107 12.38 -6.45 37.30
C VAL A 107 11.75 -5.06 37.42
N ASP A 108 12.06 -4.35 38.52
CA ASP A 108 11.49 -3.04 38.80
C ASP A 108 11.75 -2.02 37.68
N VAL A 109 12.97 -2.04 37.14
CA VAL A 109 13.43 -1.14 36.08
C VAL A 109 14.02 -1.98 34.93
N PRO A 110 13.20 -2.40 33.96
CA PRO A 110 13.68 -3.19 32.83
C PRO A 110 14.55 -2.32 31.91
N GLU A 111 15.61 -2.91 31.39
CA GLU A 111 16.38 -2.33 30.29
C GLU A 111 15.54 -2.40 29.01
N ILE A 112 15.38 -1.25 28.34
CA ILE A 112 14.54 -1.11 27.15
C ILE A 112 15.42 -0.51 26.05
N GLU A 113 15.38 -1.09 24.85
CA GLU A 113 16.02 -0.49 23.69
C GLU A 113 15.04 0.32 22.86
N ILE A 114 15.45 1.53 22.50
CA ILE A 114 14.73 2.40 21.56
C ILE A 114 15.61 2.59 20.34
N VAL A 115 15.18 2.02 19.21
CA VAL A 115 15.90 2.12 17.94
C VAL A 115 15.10 3.00 16.98
N THR A 116 15.79 3.83 16.21
CA THR A 116 15.19 4.56 15.09
C THR A 116 15.99 4.25 13.84
N ILE A 117 15.32 3.70 12.82
CA ILE A 117 15.93 3.34 11.54
C ILE A 117 15.28 4.12 10.40
N PRO A 118 16.05 4.51 9.37
CA PRO A 118 15.48 5.12 8.17
C PRO A 118 14.65 4.09 7.40
N ILE A 119 13.52 4.51 6.85
CA ILE A 119 12.69 3.68 5.97
C ILE A 119 12.81 4.15 4.52
N LYS A 120 12.73 3.22 3.57
CA LYS A 120 12.72 3.51 2.14
C LYS A 120 11.55 2.83 1.44
N THR A 121 11.11 3.44 0.37
CA THR A 121 10.12 2.85 -0.54
C THR A 121 10.57 1.48 -1.06
N GLY A 122 9.65 0.53 -1.07
CA GLY A 122 9.88 -0.85 -1.49
C GLY A 122 10.42 -1.75 -0.39
N GLU A 123 10.68 -1.23 0.81
CA GLU A 123 11.05 -2.04 1.97
C GLU A 123 9.81 -2.56 2.70
N ILE A 124 9.94 -3.75 3.27
CA ILE A 124 8.92 -4.43 4.07
C ILE A 124 9.50 -4.67 5.47
N TYR A 125 8.69 -4.36 6.48
CA TYR A 125 9.01 -4.52 7.89
C TYR A 125 8.01 -5.48 8.52
N CYS A 126 8.49 -6.58 9.10
CA CYS A 126 7.63 -7.49 9.86
C CYS A 126 8.02 -7.46 11.34
N MET A 127 7.10 -6.95 12.17
CA MET A 127 7.15 -7.13 13.62
C MET A 127 6.50 -8.47 13.93
N MET A 128 7.05 -9.23 14.88
CA MET A 128 6.55 -10.58 15.17
C MET A 128 6.70 -10.99 16.64
N SER A 129 5.94 -12.00 17.08
CA SER A 129 6.20 -12.73 18.33
C SER A 129 7.43 -13.63 18.20
N ASP A 130 7.97 -14.09 19.32
CA ASP A 130 9.04 -15.08 19.39
C ASP A 130 8.65 -16.41 18.72
N GLY A 131 7.41 -16.87 18.90
CA GLY A 131 6.87 -18.04 18.20
C GLY A 131 6.97 -17.97 16.67
N ALA A 132 7.01 -16.77 16.09
CA ALA A 132 7.27 -16.57 14.68
C ALA A 132 8.76 -16.40 14.35
N SER A 133 9.54 -15.66 15.14
CA SER A 133 10.97 -15.50 14.86
C SER A 133 11.75 -16.80 15.03
N ASP A 134 11.47 -17.58 16.07
CA ASP A 134 12.14 -18.85 16.36
C ASP A 134 11.90 -19.88 15.24
N LEU A 135 10.68 -19.87 14.69
CA LEU A 135 10.33 -20.72 13.56
C LEU A 135 11.07 -20.30 12.27
N ILE A 136 11.25 -18.99 12.05
CA ILE A 136 12.03 -18.48 10.91
C ILE A 136 13.52 -18.78 11.10
N GLU A 137 14.07 -18.66 12.31
CA GLU A 137 15.46 -19.01 12.60
C GLU A 137 15.73 -20.50 12.38
N SER A 138 14.81 -21.37 12.84
CA SER A 138 14.97 -22.82 12.71
C SER A 138 14.79 -23.33 11.27
N GLN A 139 13.82 -22.79 10.51
CA GLN A 139 13.55 -23.22 9.13
C GLN A 139 14.32 -22.43 8.06
N GLY A 140 14.91 -21.30 8.45
CA GLY A 140 15.64 -20.40 7.56
C GLY A 140 14.75 -19.30 6.97
N ILE A 141 15.32 -18.10 6.91
CA ILE A 141 14.68 -16.94 6.28
C ILE A 141 14.58 -17.11 4.76
N SER A 142 13.43 -16.71 4.19
CA SER A 142 13.19 -16.79 2.74
C SER A 142 12.80 -15.44 2.18
N MET A 143 13.64 -14.88 1.30
CA MET A 143 13.34 -13.63 0.60
C MET A 143 12.20 -13.84 -0.42
N GLN A 144 11.18 -13.00 -0.30
CA GLN A 144 10.04 -12.98 -1.23
C GLN A 144 10.07 -11.75 -2.14
N ARG A 145 9.36 -11.78 -3.27
CA ARG A 145 9.39 -10.71 -4.27
C ARG A 145 8.38 -9.60 -4.04
N SER A 146 7.38 -9.83 -3.18
CA SER A 146 6.29 -8.88 -2.92
C SER A 146 5.69 -9.08 -1.53
N ALA A 147 4.97 -8.07 -1.02
CA ALA A 147 4.23 -8.19 0.24
C ALA A 147 3.20 -9.33 0.23
N ALA A 148 2.56 -9.60 -0.91
CA ALA A 148 1.63 -10.71 -1.05
C ALA A 148 2.33 -12.08 -0.96
N GLU A 149 3.56 -12.20 -1.48
CA GLU A 149 4.37 -13.41 -1.32
C GLU A 149 4.87 -13.57 0.11
N TYR A 150 5.29 -12.48 0.78
CA TYR A 150 5.60 -12.50 2.22
C TYR A 150 4.43 -12.99 3.05
N LYS A 151 3.21 -12.48 2.79
CA LYS A 151 2.00 -12.96 3.45
C LYS A 151 1.81 -14.47 3.25
N ARG A 152 1.88 -14.97 2.02
CA ARG A 152 1.72 -16.42 1.74
C ARG A 152 2.79 -17.27 2.41
N TRP A 153 4.04 -16.81 2.44
CA TRP A 153 5.14 -17.50 3.12
C TRP A 153 4.91 -17.57 4.63
N LEU A 154 4.54 -16.45 5.26
CA LEU A 154 4.24 -16.39 6.69
C LEU A 154 3.00 -17.20 7.06
N GLU A 155 1.95 -17.20 6.23
CA GLU A 155 0.77 -18.05 6.41
C GLU A 155 1.16 -19.53 6.41
N LYS A 156 2.00 -19.96 5.46
CA LYS A 156 2.49 -21.33 5.42
C LYS A 156 3.34 -21.69 6.65
N LEU A 157 4.17 -20.77 7.13
CA LEU A 157 4.93 -20.95 8.37
C LEU A 157 4.00 -21.10 9.58
N SER A 158 2.93 -20.30 9.65
CA SER A 158 1.97 -20.36 10.75
C SER A 158 1.23 -21.70 10.85
N GLU A 159 1.17 -22.48 9.77
CA GLU A 159 0.58 -23.82 9.70
C GLU A 159 1.62 -24.95 9.87
N SER A 160 2.90 -24.60 10.09
CA SER A 160 3.97 -25.59 10.23
C SER A 160 3.73 -26.52 11.42
N PRO A 161 3.95 -27.84 11.28
CA PRO A 161 3.88 -28.77 12.41
C PRO A 161 4.98 -28.53 13.45
N ASP A 162 6.04 -27.80 13.10
CA ASP A 162 7.14 -27.44 14.01
C ASP A 162 6.81 -26.20 14.86
N ARG A 163 5.65 -25.58 14.65
CA ARG A 163 5.19 -24.44 15.46
C ARG A 163 4.84 -24.90 16.87
N ASN A 164 5.61 -24.42 17.85
CA ASN A 164 5.45 -24.80 19.25
C ASN A 164 4.88 -23.69 20.13
N ASP A 165 4.62 -22.51 19.58
CA ASP A 165 4.10 -21.34 20.30
C ASP A 165 3.12 -20.51 19.46
N ASP A 166 2.56 -19.45 20.05
CA ASP A 166 1.67 -18.51 19.38
C ASP A 166 2.40 -17.73 18.26
N PHE A 167 1.80 -17.73 17.08
CA PHE A 167 2.38 -17.11 15.88
C PHE A 167 1.63 -15.84 15.51
N SER A 168 2.27 -14.69 15.74
CA SER A 168 1.74 -13.38 15.40
C SER A 168 2.76 -12.58 14.59
N VAL A 169 2.32 -12.04 13.44
CA VAL A 169 3.17 -11.21 12.58
C VAL A 169 2.37 -10.04 12.02
N ILE A 170 2.93 -8.82 12.11
CA ILE A 170 2.44 -7.62 11.45
C ILE A 170 3.43 -7.24 10.37
N CYS A 171 3.01 -7.30 9.11
CA CYS A 171 3.82 -6.98 7.94
C CYS A 171 3.39 -5.64 7.33
N ILE A 172 4.32 -4.70 7.17
CA ILE A 172 4.09 -3.36 6.64
C ILE A 172 5.04 -3.10 5.46
N GLU A 173 4.47 -2.82 4.30
CA GLU A 173 5.20 -2.40 3.09
C GLU A 173 5.22 -0.87 2.96
N ILE A 174 6.41 -0.30 2.79
CA ILE A 174 6.56 1.12 2.50
C ILE A 174 6.37 1.33 1.00
N ILE A 175 5.15 1.66 0.62
CA ILE A 175 4.83 2.02 -0.76
C ILE A 175 5.07 3.51 -0.98
N ASN A 176 5.45 3.87 -2.21
CA ASN A 176 5.39 5.27 -2.60
C ASN A 176 3.93 5.69 -2.53
N GLY A 177 3.64 6.82 -1.88
CA GLY A 177 2.33 7.45 -1.99
C GLY A 177 2.18 7.99 -3.40
N ASN A 178 1.90 7.13 -4.39
CA ASN A 178 1.90 7.49 -5.80
C ASN A 178 0.86 8.61 -6.03
N LYS A 179 1.38 9.82 -6.12
CA LYS A 179 0.94 10.84 -7.08
C LYS A 179 1.99 10.89 -8.20
N GLU A 180 2.42 9.75 -8.73
CA GLU A 180 3.22 9.81 -9.97
C GLU A 180 2.31 10.45 -11.02
N THR A 181 2.73 11.63 -11.46
CA THR A 181 1.97 12.47 -12.36
C THR A 181 2.84 12.71 -13.58
N GLY A 182 2.43 12.19 -14.73
CA GLY A 182 3.01 12.54 -16.02
C GLY A 182 2.22 13.68 -16.63
N GLU A 183 2.89 14.71 -17.13
CA GLU A 183 2.25 15.78 -17.89
C GLU A 183 3.02 16.01 -19.19
N LEU A 184 2.30 16.02 -20.30
CA LEU A 184 2.85 16.21 -21.64
C LEU A 184 2.06 17.28 -22.38
N ASP A 185 2.75 18.06 -23.19
CA ASP A 185 2.20 19.13 -24.02
C ASP A 185 2.69 18.93 -25.45
N ILE A 186 1.81 18.41 -26.30
CA ILE A 186 2.10 17.91 -27.64
C ILE A 186 1.73 18.97 -28.65
N LYS A 187 2.71 19.49 -29.40
CA LYS A 187 2.52 20.64 -30.32
C LYS A 187 2.79 20.30 -31.78
N ASN A 188 3.38 19.13 -32.04
CA ASN A 188 3.79 18.69 -33.36
C ASN A 188 3.93 17.14 -33.37
N ASP A 189 4.13 16.56 -34.54
CA ASP A 189 4.24 15.11 -34.71
C ASP A 189 5.43 14.48 -33.95
N LYS A 190 6.54 15.21 -33.77
CA LYS A 190 7.67 14.70 -32.97
C LYS A 190 7.32 14.61 -31.48
N ASP A 191 6.57 15.57 -30.97
CA ASP A 191 6.07 15.52 -29.59
C ASP A 191 5.08 14.37 -29.41
N LEU A 192 4.32 14.03 -30.47
CA LEU A 192 3.40 12.89 -30.49
C LEU A 192 4.17 11.56 -30.37
N GLU A 193 5.25 11.39 -31.13
CA GLU A 193 6.13 10.21 -31.04
C GLU A 193 6.77 10.09 -29.65
N HIS A 194 7.28 11.19 -29.10
CA HIS A 194 7.84 11.20 -27.73
C HIS A 194 6.77 10.89 -26.67
N ALA A 195 5.55 11.38 -26.86
CA ALA A 195 4.44 11.12 -25.95
C ALA A 195 4.08 9.63 -25.92
N GLN A 196 4.07 8.93 -27.06
CA GLN A 196 3.80 7.50 -27.13
C GLN A 196 4.81 6.69 -26.31
N VAL A 197 6.11 7.00 -26.44
CA VAL A 197 7.18 6.34 -25.66
C VAL A 197 6.99 6.60 -24.17
N PHE A 198 6.76 7.87 -23.78
CA PHE A 198 6.56 8.22 -22.38
C PHE A 198 5.32 7.54 -21.77
N ILE A 199 4.20 7.51 -22.51
CA ILE A 199 2.95 6.86 -22.07
C ILE A 199 3.21 5.37 -21.84
N SER A 200 3.89 4.70 -22.78
CA SER A 200 4.22 3.28 -22.67
C SER A 200 5.05 2.99 -21.43
N GLU A 201 6.15 3.73 -21.23
CA GLU A 201 7.00 3.59 -20.04
C GLU A 201 6.23 3.87 -18.73
N PHE A 202 5.37 4.89 -18.73
CA PHE A 202 4.56 5.23 -17.56
C PHE A 202 3.58 4.11 -17.22
N LEU A 203 2.91 3.53 -18.22
CA LEU A 203 1.93 2.46 -18.05
C LEU A 203 2.59 1.15 -17.63
N GLU A 204 3.74 0.79 -18.20
CA GLU A 204 4.49 -0.41 -17.81
C GLU A 204 4.92 -0.35 -16.33
N ARG A 205 5.29 0.83 -15.83
CA ARG A 205 5.63 1.01 -14.41
C ARG A 205 4.42 0.97 -13.48
N ASN A 206 3.29 1.57 -13.90
CA ASN A 206 2.18 1.88 -12.99
C ASN A 206 0.96 0.94 -13.15
N ALA A 207 0.80 0.29 -14.30
CA ALA A 207 -0.34 -0.55 -14.66
C ALA A 207 0.04 -1.65 -15.68
N PRO A 208 1.09 -2.46 -15.44
CA PRO A 208 1.65 -3.39 -16.45
C PRO A 208 0.61 -4.37 -17.02
N SER A 209 -0.28 -4.90 -16.18
CA SER A 209 -1.33 -5.83 -16.62
C SER A 209 -2.37 -5.21 -17.56
N HIS A 210 -2.46 -3.88 -17.61
CA HIS A 210 -3.40 -3.13 -18.42
C HIS A 210 -2.71 -2.26 -19.47
N ALA A 211 -1.36 -2.24 -19.52
CA ALA A 211 -0.61 -1.32 -20.34
C ALA A 211 -1.00 -1.41 -21.83
N PRO A 212 -1.06 -2.59 -22.48
CA PRO A 212 -1.37 -2.65 -23.92
C PRO A 212 -2.76 -2.12 -24.28
N THR A 213 -3.76 -2.38 -23.43
CA THR A 213 -5.14 -1.93 -23.70
C THR A 213 -5.33 -0.44 -23.41
N LEU A 214 -4.66 0.07 -22.37
CA LEU A 214 -4.67 1.49 -22.05
C LEU A 214 -3.89 2.33 -23.05
N GLU A 215 -2.78 1.81 -23.58
CA GLU A 215 -2.03 2.46 -24.67
C GLU A 215 -2.92 2.74 -25.86
N VAL A 216 -3.74 1.77 -26.29
CA VAL A 216 -4.69 1.95 -27.38
C VAL A 216 -5.68 3.06 -27.06
N ALA A 217 -6.33 3.03 -25.89
CA ALA A 217 -7.31 4.04 -25.50
C ALA A 217 -6.73 5.46 -25.43
N ILE A 218 -5.52 5.60 -24.89
CA ILE A 218 -4.85 6.91 -24.75
C ILE A 218 -4.36 7.41 -26.10
N ASN A 219 -3.82 6.55 -26.95
CA ASN A 219 -3.39 6.91 -28.31
C ASN A 219 -4.56 7.37 -29.17
N GLU A 220 -5.71 6.70 -29.09
CA GLU A 220 -6.93 7.15 -29.74
C GLU A 220 -7.35 8.55 -29.26
N ALA A 221 -7.34 8.78 -27.94
CA ALA A 221 -7.74 10.07 -27.37
C ALA A 221 -6.78 11.20 -27.79
N MET A 222 -5.48 10.91 -27.75
CA MET A 222 -4.42 11.83 -28.11
C MET A 222 -4.46 12.19 -29.59
N ASN A 223 -4.55 11.20 -30.48
CA ASN A 223 -4.59 11.42 -31.92
C ASN A 223 -5.84 12.22 -32.31
N ASN A 224 -7.00 11.85 -31.77
CA ASN A 224 -8.25 12.57 -32.05
C ASN A 224 -8.16 14.04 -31.60
N GLY A 225 -7.64 14.30 -30.41
CA GLY A 225 -7.41 15.66 -29.93
C GLY A 225 -6.41 16.43 -30.81
N PHE A 226 -5.34 15.77 -31.26
CA PHE A 226 -4.28 16.40 -32.05
C PHE A 226 -4.76 16.75 -33.46
N TYR A 227 -5.49 15.86 -34.12
CA TYR A 227 -6.12 16.14 -35.42
C TYR A 227 -7.18 17.25 -35.34
N ALA A 228 -7.93 17.34 -34.24
CA ALA A 228 -8.97 18.34 -34.08
C ALA A 228 -8.45 19.73 -33.68
N GLY A 229 -7.40 19.79 -32.85
CA GLY A 229 -6.95 21.03 -32.20
C GLY A 229 -5.51 21.44 -32.52
N GLY A 230 -4.71 20.60 -33.16
CA GLY A 230 -3.28 20.83 -33.45
C GLY A 230 -2.36 20.85 -32.22
N ARG A 231 -2.92 20.78 -31.00
CA ARG A 231 -2.20 20.72 -29.73
C ARG A 231 -2.99 19.94 -28.69
N VAL A 232 -2.31 19.11 -27.93
CA VAL A 232 -2.92 18.26 -26.89
C VAL A 232 -2.12 18.31 -25.61
N HIS A 233 -2.80 18.45 -24.48
CA HIS A 233 -2.24 18.34 -23.14
C HIS A 233 -2.72 17.03 -22.52
N ILE A 234 -1.77 16.18 -22.10
CA ILE A 234 -2.05 14.91 -21.45
C ILE A 234 -1.58 14.97 -20.01
N ARG A 235 -2.43 14.53 -19.08
CA ARG A 235 -2.05 14.27 -17.70
C ARG A 235 -2.38 12.83 -17.32
N LEU A 236 -1.36 12.09 -16.88
CA LEU A 236 -1.45 10.73 -16.37
C LEU A 236 -1.26 10.78 -14.86
N ARG A 237 -2.14 10.17 -14.10
CA ARG A 237 -2.02 10.14 -12.64
C ARG A 237 -2.51 8.83 -12.06
N GLN A 238 -1.67 8.16 -11.29
CA GLN A 238 -2.14 7.09 -10.42
C GLN A 238 -2.61 7.69 -9.09
N MET A 239 -3.78 7.26 -8.62
CA MET A 239 -4.32 7.59 -7.31
C MET A 239 -4.80 6.29 -6.64
N GLY A 240 -3.97 5.73 -5.77
CA GLY A 240 -4.26 4.43 -5.15
C GLY A 240 -4.38 3.32 -6.19
N ASP A 241 -5.53 2.66 -6.22
CA ASP A 241 -5.89 1.60 -7.16
C ASP A 241 -6.48 2.11 -8.48
N THR A 242 -6.50 3.42 -8.72
CA THR A 242 -7.14 3.99 -9.90
C THR A 242 -6.15 4.79 -10.73
N LEU A 243 -6.01 4.45 -12.00
CA LEU A 243 -5.31 5.25 -12.98
C LEU A 243 -6.28 6.24 -13.64
N ILE A 244 -5.89 7.51 -13.67
CA ILE A 244 -6.66 8.62 -14.23
C ILE A 244 -5.84 9.25 -15.34
N ILE A 245 -6.38 9.28 -16.55
CA ILE A 245 -5.77 9.92 -17.72
C ILE A 245 -6.69 11.03 -18.20
N ARG A 246 -6.16 12.23 -18.32
CA ARG A 246 -6.87 13.39 -18.87
C ARG A 246 -6.19 13.80 -20.15
N VAL A 247 -6.94 13.85 -21.25
CA VAL A 247 -6.48 14.32 -22.55
C VAL A 247 -7.33 15.54 -22.90
N LYS A 248 -6.68 16.69 -23.13
CA LYS A 248 -7.34 17.95 -23.45
C LYS A 248 -6.74 18.54 -24.72
N ASP A 249 -7.58 18.91 -25.68
CA ASP A 249 -7.16 19.61 -26.88
C ASP A 249 -7.68 21.06 -26.93
N ASP A 250 -7.09 21.85 -27.82
CA ASP A 250 -7.47 23.24 -28.07
C ASP A 250 -8.53 23.39 -29.19
N GLY A 251 -9.09 22.28 -29.67
CA GLY A 251 -10.08 22.22 -30.74
C GLY A 251 -11.47 22.74 -30.36
N PRO A 252 -12.41 22.75 -31.33
CA PRO A 252 -13.77 23.25 -31.13
C PRO A 252 -14.60 22.34 -30.21
N GLY A 253 -14.23 21.06 -30.10
CA GLY A 253 -14.99 20.03 -29.38
C GLY A 253 -16.20 19.52 -30.15
N PHE A 254 -17.01 18.65 -29.52
CA PHE A 254 -18.18 18.02 -30.13
C PHE A 254 -19.33 17.86 -29.11
N ASP A 255 -20.54 17.54 -29.58
CA ASP A 255 -21.69 17.33 -28.69
C ASP A 255 -21.53 16.05 -27.86
N THR A 256 -21.27 16.23 -26.57
CA THR A 256 -21.00 15.14 -25.63
C THR A 256 -22.26 14.50 -25.07
N LYS A 257 -23.47 15.00 -25.37
CA LYS A 257 -24.70 14.46 -24.77
C LYS A 257 -24.92 13.00 -25.12
N VAL A 258 -24.64 12.63 -26.36
CA VAL A 258 -24.77 11.23 -26.83
C VAL A 258 -23.64 10.36 -26.26
N VAL A 259 -22.44 10.91 -26.14
CA VAL A 259 -21.21 10.18 -25.75
C VAL A 259 -20.98 10.12 -24.23
N ASN A 260 -21.67 10.91 -23.43
CA ASN A 260 -21.64 10.80 -21.96
C ASN A 260 -22.77 9.91 -21.41
N LEU A 261 -23.74 9.52 -22.25
CA LEU A 261 -24.70 8.48 -21.90
C LEU A 261 -23.94 7.15 -21.87
N GLN A 262 -23.53 6.72 -20.68
CA GLN A 262 -23.02 5.36 -20.48
C GLN A 262 -24.21 4.40 -20.58
N PRO A 263 -24.22 3.42 -21.51
CA PRO A 263 -25.26 2.41 -21.52
C PRO A 263 -25.22 1.65 -20.20
N LYS A 264 -26.37 1.51 -19.55
CA LYS A 264 -26.49 0.89 -18.22
C LYS A 264 -26.39 -0.64 -18.25
N ASN A 265 -26.36 -1.26 -19.42
CA ASN A 265 -26.23 -2.70 -19.64
C ASN A 265 -25.41 -2.93 -20.91
N GLU A 266 -24.87 -4.15 -21.06
CA GLU A 266 -24.16 -4.66 -22.24
C GLU A 266 -24.66 -4.00 -23.54
N MET A 267 -23.78 -3.30 -24.26
CA MET A 267 -24.12 -2.71 -25.56
C MET A 267 -24.68 -3.81 -26.45
N ASN A 268 -25.89 -3.61 -26.97
CA ASN A 268 -26.50 -4.54 -27.91
C ASN A 268 -25.75 -4.44 -29.25
N THR A 269 -25.74 -5.52 -30.04
CA THR A 269 -25.02 -5.59 -31.33
C THR A 269 -25.41 -4.47 -32.31
N GLU A 270 -26.67 -4.00 -32.27
CA GLU A 270 -27.16 -2.91 -33.12
C GLU A 270 -26.59 -1.53 -32.72
N GLU A 271 -26.47 -1.23 -31.42
CA GLU A 271 -25.81 0.01 -30.93
C GLU A 271 -24.30 -0.02 -31.21
N PHE A 272 -23.71 -1.21 -31.25
CA PHE A 272 -22.31 -1.44 -31.59
C PHE A 272 -22.04 -1.17 -33.08
N ASP A 273 -22.92 -1.61 -33.97
CA ASP A 273 -22.81 -1.39 -35.41
C ASP A 273 -23.04 0.09 -35.78
N GLU A 274 -24.02 0.78 -35.17
CA GLU A 274 -24.23 2.22 -35.39
C GLU A 274 -23.03 3.07 -34.94
N LEU A 275 -22.36 2.72 -33.83
CA LEU A 275 -21.15 3.42 -33.38
C LEU A 275 -19.94 3.17 -34.30
N LEU A 276 -19.87 2.00 -34.94
CA LEU A 276 -18.82 1.65 -35.90
C LEU A 276 -18.98 2.35 -37.26
N GLU A 277 -20.23 2.65 -37.64
CA GLU A 277 -20.61 3.36 -38.87
C GLU A 277 -20.48 4.88 -38.76
N ALA A 278 -20.54 5.45 -37.55
CA ALA A 278 -20.31 6.88 -37.33
C ALA A 278 -18.84 7.27 -37.59
N GLU A 279 -18.60 8.26 -38.45
CA GLU A 279 -17.27 8.85 -38.67
C GLU A 279 -16.68 9.34 -37.32
N GLY A 280 -15.60 8.70 -36.85
CA GLY A 280 -14.95 9.01 -35.57
C GLY A 280 -15.46 8.24 -34.34
N GLY A 281 -16.48 7.36 -34.47
CA GLY A 281 -17.07 6.62 -33.34
C GLY A 281 -16.20 5.50 -32.76
N ARG A 282 -15.26 4.97 -33.54
CA ARG A 282 -14.38 3.85 -33.15
C ARG A 282 -13.46 4.19 -31.97
N GLY A 283 -12.89 5.40 -31.95
CA GLY A 283 -11.98 5.82 -30.87
C GLY A 283 -12.70 5.88 -29.52
N VAL A 284 -13.91 6.44 -29.50
CA VAL A 284 -14.76 6.51 -28.29
C VAL A 284 -15.13 5.11 -27.79
N LEU A 285 -15.47 4.20 -28.71
CA LEU A 285 -15.77 2.81 -28.38
C LEU A 285 -14.56 2.11 -27.74
N LEU A 286 -13.37 2.23 -28.32
CA LEU A 286 -12.13 1.65 -27.77
C LEU A 286 -11.83 2.18 -26.37
N MET A 287 -11.97 3.49 -26.16
CA MET A 287 -11.81 4.09 -24.82
C MET A 287 -12.78 3.48 -23.80
N ARG A 288 -14.04 3.31 -24.18
CA ARG A 288 -15.08 2.72 -23.31
C ARG A 288 -14.89 1.24 -23.05
N THR A 289 -14.32 0.50 -24.00
CA THR A 289 -14.02 -0.93 -23.84
C THR A 289 -12.88 -1.16 -22.85
N PHE A 290 -11.85 -0.31 -22.87
CA PHE A 290 -10.66 -0.53 -22.06
C PHE A 290 -10.68 0.20 -20.70
N CYS A 291 -11.43 1.31 -20.60
CA CYS A 291 -11.55 2.09 -19.37
C CYS A 291 -12.88 1.83 -18.67
N ASP A 292 -12.87 1.79 -17.34
CA ASP A 292 -14.09 1.58 -16.56
C ASP A 292 -14.99 2.82 -16.55
N LYS A 293 -14.39 4.00 -16.76
CA LYS A 293 -15.11 5.25 -16.92
C LYS A 293 -14.46 6.13 -17.97
N VAL A 294 -15.29 6.66 -18.86
CA VAL A 294 -14.93 7.68 -19.86
C VAL A 294 -15.89 8.85 -19.68
N ILE A 295 -15.36 10.05 -19.52
CA ILE A 295 -16.14 11.28 -19.33
C ILE A 295 -15.58 12.38 -20.22
N PHE A 296 -16.40 12.96 -21.08
CA PHE A 296 -16.05 14.16 -21.82
C PHE A 296 -16.55 15.41 -21.10
N ASN A 297 -15.80 16.51 -21.17
CA ASN A 297 -16.24 17.80 -20.65
C ASN A 297 -17.43 18.36 -21.47
N ALA A 298 -18.11 19.39 -20.98
CA ALA A 298 -19.28 19.96 -21.66
C ALA A 298 -19.00 20.53 -23.07
N LYS A 299 -17.75 20.88 -23.37
CA LYS A 299 -17.32 21.39 -24.68
C LYS A 299 -16.99 20.24 -25.67
N GLY A 300 -16.67 19.05 -25.18
CA GLY A 300 -16.21 17.91 -25.97
C GLY A 300 -14.77 18.01 -26.47
N ASN A 301 -13.91 18.80 -25.82
CA ASN A 301 -12.48 18.94 -26.16
C ASN A 301 -11.56 18.46 -25.01
N GLU A 302 -12.12 17.69 -24.09
CA GLU A 302 -11.39 17.06 -23.02
C GLU A 302 -12.07 15.75 -22.65
N VAL A 303 -11.27 14.70 -22.52
CA VAL A 303 -11.70 13.39 -22.06
C VAL A 303 -10.93 12.98 -20.80
N LEU A 304 -11.66 12.41 -19.84
CA LEU A 304 -11.15 11.76 -18.66
C LEU A 304 -11.38 10.25 -18.78
N LEU A 305 -10.30 9.50 -18.85
CA LEU A 305 -10.27 8.05 -18.83
C LEU A 305 -9.90 7.60 -17.41
N MET A 306 -10.66 6.65 -16.85
CA MET A 306 -10.38 6.08 -15.54
C MET A 306 -10.36 4.56 -15.61
N LYS A 307 -9.34 3.96 -15.01
CA LYS A 307 -9.19 2.51 -14.91
C LYS A 307 -8.85 2.10 -13.49
N LYS A 308 -9.64 1.20 -12.91
CA LYS A 308 -9.32 0.51 -11.67
C LYS A 308 -8.31 -0.57 -11.95
N LEU A 309 -7.21 -0.50 -11.24
CA LEU A 309 -6.13 -1.46 -11.19
C LEU A 309 -6.54 -2.50 -10.15
N VAL A 310 -7.27 -3.53 -10.59
CA VAL A 310 -7.53 -4.69 -9.72
C VAL A 310 -6.18 -5.38 -9.50
N ARG A 311 -5.69 -5.37 -8.25
CA ARG A 311 -4.50 -6.11 -7.83
C ARG A 311 -4.82 -7.58 -7.65
#